data_AF-A0A3A8G5W8-F1
#
_entry.id   AF-A0A3A8G5W8-F1
#
_cell.length_a   1.000
_cell.length_b   1.000
_cell.length_c   1.000
_cell.angle_alpha   90.00
_cell.angle_beta   90.00
_cell.angle_gamma   90.00
#
_symmetry.space_group_name_H-M   'P 1'
#
loop_
_entity.id
_entity.type
_entity.pdbx_description
1 polymer ?
#
loop_
_entity_poly.entity_id
_entity_poly.type
_entity_poly.pdbx_seq_one_letter_code
_entity_poly.pdbx_strand_id
1 'polypeptide(L)'
;MHSKDFANTVYVVKILSCAIIMVLLALIFDKDKDTNFFLWGSLTAFFTLQYDLKQKINFNQVTGNFIGSVVGIIIWIAMSKASFLHLYYINLEYLFLVIGITLTTIICVSCKASQFTGIALSSFLIVTVYDVGHHTIDGALLRIVYCLIGCLVAFLIEKFSLAILSKTSHLS
;
A
#
# COMPACT_ATOMS: atom_id res chain seq x y z
N MET A 1 -32.71 1.82 -13.78
CA MET A 1 -31.32 2.30 -13.65
C MET A 1 -30.43 1.33 -14.42
N HIS A 2 -29.65 1.78 -15.41
CA HIS A 2 -28.79 0.88 -16.17
C HIS A 2 -27.77 0.22 -15.23
N SER A 3 -27.49 -1.08 -15.42
CA SER A 3 -26.57 -1.85 -14.56
C SER A 3 -25.20 -1.18 -14.37
N LYS A 4 -24.73 -0.45 -15.38
CA LYS A 4 -23.47 0.32 -15.35
C LYS A 4 -23.54 1.53 -14.43
N ASP A 5 -24.65 2.27 -14.43
CA ASP A 5 -24.84 3.44 -13.55
C ASP A 5 -24.89 3.02 -12.09
N PHE A 6 -25.48 1.86 -11.82
CA PHE A 6 -25.51 1.28 -10.49
C PHE A 6 -24.12 0.85 -9.98
N ALA A 7 -23.33 0.17 -10.81
CA ALA A 7 -21.95 -0.15 -10.48
C ALA A 7 -21.11 1.11 -10.23
N ASN A 8 -21.28 2.15 -11.04
CA ASN A 8 -20.65 3.46 -10.84
C ASN A 8 -21.00 4.07 -9.48
N THR A 9 -22.29 4.15 -9.14
CA THR A 9 -22.74 4.72 -7.88
C THR A 9 -22.17 3.95 -6.69
N VAL A 10 -22.24 2.62 -6.71
CA VAL A 10 -21.68 1.78 -5.64
C VAL A 10 -20.19 2.02 -5.48
N TYR A 11 -19.44 2.07 -6.59
CA TYR A 11 -18.01 2.31 -6.55
C TYR A 11 -17.65 3.68 -5.98
N VAL A 12 -18.38 4.74 -6.38
CA VAL A 12 -18.20 6.09 -5.82
C VAL A 12 -18.46 6.10 -4.31
N VAL A 13 -19.55 5.46 -3.86
CA VAL A 13 -19.87 5.35 -2.42
C VAL A 13 -18.76 4.61 -1.67
N LYS A 14 -18.20 3.54 -2.22
CA LYS A 14 -17.07 2.81 -1.61
C LYS A 14 -15.85 3.72 -1.43
N ILE A 15 -15.45 4.45 -2.49
CA ILE A 15 -14.29 5.35 -2.46
C ILE A 15 -14.48 6.48 -1.43
N LEU A 16 -15.65 7.14 -1.45
CA LEU A 16 -15.96 8.20 -0.48
C LEU A 16 -15.97 7.67 0.96
N SER A 17 -16.54 6.48 1.17
CA SER A 17 -16.53 5.84 2.49
C SER A 17 -15.09 5.56 2.96
N CYS A 18 -14.22 5.09 2.07
CA CYS A 18 -12.80 4.89 2.38
C CYS A 18 -12.14 6.22 2.78
N ALA A 19 -12.34 7.27 1.99
CA ALA A 19 -11.78 8.58 2.25
C ALA A 19 -12.21 9.12 3.63
N ILE A 20 -13.51 9.03 3.95
CA ILE A 20 -14.04 9.51 5.24
C ILE A 20 -13.42 8.73 6.40
N ILE A 21 -13.38 7.40 6.34
CA ILE A 21 -12.78 6.59 7.41
C ILE A 21 -11.28 6.91 7.55
N MET A 22 -10.55 7.04 6.44
CA MET A 22 -9.14 7.39 6.47
C MET A 22 -8.89 8.77 7.08
N VAL A 23 -9.74 9.77 6.78
CA VAL A 23 -9.68 11.09 7.44
C VAL A 23 -9.92 10.97 8.94
N LEU A 24 -10.96 10.24 9.36
CA LEU A 24 -11.26 10.06 10.79
C LEU A 24 -10.10 9.38 11.53
N LEU A 25 -9.51 8.35 10.94
CA LEU A 25 -8.32 7.70 11.49
C LEU A 25 -7.12 8.65 11.54
N ALA A 26 -6.90 9.45 10.50
CA ALA A 26 -5.80 10.42 10.46
C ALA A 26 -5.93 11.49 11.55
N LEU A 27 -7.15 11.96 11.84
CA LEU A 27 -7.40 12.91 12.92
C LEU A 27 -7.06 12.35 14.31
N ILE A 28 -7.13 11.02 14.48
CA ILE A 28 -6.82 10.33 15.74
C ILE A 28 -5.34 9.99 15.83
N PHE A 29 -4.74 9.47 14.75
CA PHE A 29 -3.42 8.84 14.76
C PHE A 29 -2.29 9.68 14.14
N ASP A 30 -2.61 10.72 13.36
CA ASP A 30 -1.65 11.53 12.60
C ASP A 30 -1.87 13.03 12.84
N LYS A 31 -2.08 13.39 14.11
CA LYS A 31 -2.39 14.76 14.54
C LYS A 31 -1.28 15.75 14.15
N ASP A 32 -0.04 15.30 14.20
CA ASP A 32 1.15 16.12 13.91
C ASP A 32 1.60 16.02 12.44
N LYS A 33 0.95 15.19 11.61
CA LYS A 33 1.20 14.97 10.17
C LYS A 33 2.60 14.46 9.79
N ASP A 34 3.45 14.18 10.76
CA ASP A 34 4.83 13.75 10.52
C ASP A 34 4.89 12.35 9.89
N THR A 35 3.86 11.53 10.12
CA THR A 35 3.90 10.11 9.75
C THR A 35 3.38 9.82 8.33
N ASN A 36 2.71 10.79 7.69
CA ASN A 36 2.06 10.62 6.39
C ASN A 36 1.03 9.48 6.34
N PHE A 37 0.40 9.15 7.48
CA PHE A 37 -0.60 8.09 7.59
C PHE A 37 -1.71 8.25 6.55
N PHE A 38 -2.26 9.47 6.44
CA PHE A 38 -3.37 9.73 5.52
C PHE A 38 -2.99 9.42 4.08
N LEU A 39 -1.79 9.78 3.65
CA LEU A 39 -1.31 9.54 2.29
C LEU A 39 -1.21 8.04 1.99
N TRP A 40 -0.44 7.31 2.80
CA TRP A 40 -0.13 5.91 2.53
C TRP A 40 -1.32 4.98 2.73
N GLY A 41 -2.10 5.22 3.79
CA GLY A 41 -3.30 4.45 4.04
C GLY A 41 -4.37 4.68 2.97
N SER A 42 -4.57 5.92 2.52
CA SER A 42 -5.59 6.23 1.49
C SER A 42 -5.19 5.69 0.12
N LEU A 43 -3.93 5.86 -0.31
CA LEU A 43 -3.43 5.27 -1.56
C LEU A 43 -3.66 3.76 -1.59
N THR A 44 -3.30 3.09 -0.49
CA THR A 44 -3.47 1.64 -0.38
C THR A 44 -4.94 1.25 -0.39
N ALA A 45 -5.81 1.96 0.36
CA ALA A 45 -7.24 1.69 0.38
C ALA A 45 -7.87 1.84 -1.01
N PHE A 46 -7.55 2.92 -1.74
CA PHE A 46 -8.10 3.19 -3.06
C PHE A 46 -7.65 2.18 -4.12
N PHE A 47 -6.38 1.79 -4.12
CA PHE A 47 -5.90 0.77 -5.06
C PHE A 47 -6.36 -0.66 -4.72
N THR A 48 -6.75 -0.89 -3.47
CA THR A 48 -7.28 -2.19 -3.02
C THR A 48 -8.73 -2.39 -3.46
N LEU A 49 -9.52 -1.31 -3.50
CA LEU A 49 -10.88 -1.35 -4.03
C LEU A 49 -10.88 -1.59 -5.54
N GLN A 50 -11.90 -2.30 -6.02
CA GLN A 50 -12.08 -2.59 -7.43
C GLN A 50 -13.43 -2.05 -7.90
N TYR A 51 -13.47 -1.63 -9.16
CA TYR A 51 -14.69 -1.15 -9.80
C TYR A 51 -15.68 -2.29 -10.08
N ASP A 52 -15.17 -3.46 -10.46
CA ASP A 52 -16.01 -4.61 -10.81
C ASP A 52 -16.68 -5.20 -9.56
N LEU A 53 -18.02 -5.31 -9.59
CA LEU A 53 -18.81 -5.92 -8.51
C LEU A 53 -18.49 -7.41 -8.31
N LYS A 54 -17.90 -8.09 -9.30
CA LYS A 54 -17.50 -9.50 -9.23
C LYS A 54 -16.11 -9.69 -8.60
N GLN A 55 -15.16 -8.80 -8.90
CA GLN A 55 -13.84 -8.81 -8.26
C GLN A 55 -13.86 -7.94 -7.01
N LYS A 56 -13.95 -8.60 -5.87
CA LYS A 56 -14.23 -7.94 -4.59
C LYS A 56 -13.05 -7.08 -4.11
N ILE A 57 -11.84 -7.61 -4.17
CA ILE A 57 -10.64 -6.99 -3.59
C ILE A 57 -9.42 -7.31 -4.44
N ASN A 58 -8.58 -6.31 -4.66
CA ASN A 58 -7.30 -6.50 -5.34
C ASN A 58 -6.25 -7.09 -4.38
N PHE A 59 -6.26 -8.41 -4.18
CA PHE A 59 -5.24 -9.09 -3.37
C PHE A 59 -3.81 -8.92 -3.90
N ASN A 60 -3.66 -8.53 -5.17
CA ASN A 60 -2.37 -8.18 -5.74
C ASN A 60 -1.78 -6.95 -5.05
N GLN A 61 -2.60 -6.02 -4.54
CA GLN A 61 -2.13 -4.88 -3.75
C GLN A 61 -1.53 -5.31 -2.41
N VAL A 62 -2.25 -6.17 -1.68
CA VAL A 62 -1.77 -6.71 -0.40
C VAL A 62 -0.45 -7.47 -0.59
N THR A 63 -0.41 -8.35 -1.59
CA THR A 63 0.75 -9.21 -1.87
C THR A 63 1.95 -8.39 -2.36
N GLY A 64 1.73 -7.44 -3.28
CA GLY A 64 2.77 -6.54 -3.76
C GLY A 64 3.35 -5.68 -2.64
N ASN A 65 2.49 -5.07 -1.82
CA ASN A 65 2.92 -4.29 -0.66
C ASN A 65 3.72 -5.14 0.34
N PHE A 66 3.32 -6.38 0.57
CA PHE A 66 4.06 -7.28 1.45
C PHE A 66 5.47 -7.57 0.92
N ILE A 67 5.59 -7.99 -0.35
CA ILE A 67 6.89 -8.32 -0.95
C ILE A 67 7.81 -7.10 -0.98
N GLY A 68 7.29 -5.96 -1.47
CA GLY A 68 8.05 -4.71 -1.55
C GLY A 68 8.54 -4.26 -0.18
N SER A 69 7.70 -4.37 0.84
CA SER A 69 8.05 -3.99 2.21
C SER A 69 9.14 -4.88 2.81
N VAL A 70 9.05 -6.20 2.60
CA VAL A 70 10.06 -7.15 3.09
C VAL A 70 11.42 -6.86 2.45
N VAL A 71 11.47 -6.70 1.12
CA VAL A 71 12.72 -6.37 0.43
C VAL A 71 13.23 -4.99 0.85
N GLY A 72 12.33 -4.02 1.04
CA GLY A 72 12.67 -2.68 1.51
C GLY A 72 13.37 -2.69 2.86
N ILE A 73 12.85 -3.44 3.83
CA ILE A 73 13.48 -3.62 5.15
C ILE A 73 14.86 -4.26 5.02
N ILE A 74 15.01 -5.31 4.19
CA ILE A 74 16.29 -5.99 4.02
C ILE A 74 17.35 -5.04 3.46
N ILE A 75 17.01 -4.29 2.41
CA ILE A 75 17.92 -3.32 1.79
C ILE A 75 18.25 -2.19 2.75
N TRP A 76 17.26 -1.71 3.51
CA TRP A 76 17.46 -0.74 4.57
C TRP A 76 18.46 -1.22 5.64
N ILE A 77 18.32 -2.47 6.14
CA ILE A 77 19.28 -3.06 7.09
C ILE A 77 20.69 -3.12 6.46
N ALA A 78 20.78 -3.45 5.17
CA ALA A 78 22.06 -3.49 4.47
C ALA A 78 22.69 -2.09 4.35
N MET A 79 21.90 -1.05 4.04
CA MET A 79 22.33 0.34 3.97
C MET A 79 22.84 0.86 5.33
N SER A 80 22.07 0.67 6.40
CA SER A 80 22.43 1.15 7.75
C SER A 80 23.72 0.50 8.30
N LYS A 81 23.94 -0.79 7.99
CA LYS A 81 25.17 -1.52 8.37
C LYS A 81 26.36 -1.23 7.46
N ALA A 82 26.13 -0.72 6.25
CA ALA A 82 27.19 -0.33 5.32
C ALA A 82 27.85 1.02 5.68
N SER A 83 27.50 1.60 6.84
CA SER A 83 28.03 2.87 7.34
C SER A 83 29.57 2.92 7.49
N PHE A 84 30.26 1.77 7.51
CA PHE A 84 31.72 1.69 7.47
C PHE A 84 32.34 2.21 6.14
N LEU A 85 31.54 2.32 5.06
CA LEU A 85 31.99 2.75 3.73
C LEU A 85 31.71 4.23 3.40
N HIS A 86 31.11 5.01 4.31
CA HIS A 86 30.92 6.46 4.16
C HIS A 86 32.24 7.26 4.02
N LEU A 87 33.39 6.60 4.18
CA LEU A 87 34.72 7.19 3.93
C LEU A 87 34.97 7.53 2.45
N TYR A 88 34.25 6.91 1.51
CA TYR A 88 34.38 7.20 0.08
C TYR A 88 33.10 7.85 -0.42
N TYR A 89 33.25 9.01 -1.08
CA TYR A 89 32.27 9.93 -1.65
C TYR A 89 31.25 9.35 -2.68
N ILE A 90 31.03 8.04 -2.68
CA ILE A 90 30.11 7.35 -3.57
C ILE A 90 28.76 7.25 -2.86
N ASN A 91 27.70 7.77 -3.48
CA ASN A 91 26.32 7.61 -3.02
C ASN A 91 25.87 6.14 -3.14
N LEU A 92 26.42 5.27 -2.27
CA LEU A 92 26.13 3.84 -2.19
C LEU A 92 24.64 3.54 -2.01
N GLU A 93 23.89 4.50 -1.47
CA GLU A 93 22.44 4.42 -1.32
C GLU A 93 21.75 4.15 -2.66
N TYR A 94 22.16 4.82 -3.74
CA TYR A 94 21.60 4.56 -5.07
C TYR A 94 21.95 3.16 -5.58
N LEU A 95 23.13 2.63 -5.23
CA LEU A 95 23.49 1.26 -5.58
C LEU A 95 22.61 0.25 -4.82
N PHE A 96 22.36 0.46 -3.53
CA PHE A 96 21.44 -0.36 -2.75
C PHE A 96 20.00 -0.29 -3.27
N LEU A 97 19.55 0.88 -3.73
CA LEU A 97 18.26 1.03 -4.39
C LEU A 97 18.18 0.20 -5.68
N VAL A 98 19.20 0.25 -6.54
CA VAL A 98 19.26 -0.56 -7.76
C VAL A 98 19.26 -2.07 -7.45
N ILE A 99 20.03 -2.47 -6.43
CA ILE A 99 20.05 -3.87 -5.96
C ILE A 99 18.66 -4.28 -5.46
N GLY A 100 18.00 -3.43 -4.67
CA GLY A 100 16.66 -3.68 -4.15
C GLY A 100 15.58 -3.77 -5.23
N ILE A 101 15.62 -2.89 -6.23
CA ILE A 101 14.75 -2.95 -7.42
C ILE A 101 14.96 -4.28 -8.15
N THR A 102 16.22 -4.65 -8.37
CA THR A 102 16.58 -5.90 -9.05
C THR A 102 16.08 -7.12 -8.27
N LEU A 103 16.33 -7.17 -6.96
CA LEU A 103 15.90 -8.26 -6.09
C LEU A 103 14.38 -8.38 -6.02
N THR A 104 13.67 -7.27 -5.84
CA THR A 104 12.19 -7.23 -5.83
C THR A 104 11.64 -7.78 -7.15
N THR A 105 12.22 -7.34 -8.28
CA THR A 105 11.81 -7.80 -9.60
C THR A 105 12.05 -9.30 -9.78
N ILE A 106 13.22 -9.81 -9.40
CA ILE A 106 13.56 -11.23 -9.48
C ILE A 106 12.61 -12.07 -8.62
N ILE A 107 12.30 -11.64 -7.39
CA ILE A 107 11.35 -12.34 -6.50
C ILE A 107 9.97 -12.39 -7.15
N CYS A 108 9.45 -11.26 -7.63
CA CYS A 108 8.13 -11.22 -8.27
C CYS A 108 8.07 -12.09 -9.53
N VAL A 109 9.11 -12.10 -10.38
CA VAL A 109 9.15 -12.95 -11.57
C VAL A 109 9.25 -14.44 -11.19
N SER A 110 10.12 -14.78 -10.24
CA SER A 110 10.34 -16.17 -9.80
C SER A 110 9.10 -16.78 -9.15
N CYS A 111 8.32 -15.97 -8.42
CA CYS A 111 7.06 -16.39 -7.83
C CYS A 111 5.88 -16.40 -8.83
N LYS A 112 6.13 -16.26 -10.14
CA LYS A 112 5.09 -16.16 -11.20
C LYS A 112 4.06 -15.06 -10.92
N ALA A 113 4.56 -13.97 -10.36
CA ALA A 113 3.83 -12.91 -9.68
C ALA A 113 3.96 -11.56 -10.41
N SER A 114 4.25 -11.61 -11.72
CA SER A 114 4.60 -10.43 -12.54
C SER A 114 3.53 -9.34 -12.55
N GLN A 115 2.25 -9.71 -12.37
CA GLN A 115 1.11 -8.80 -12.35
C GLN A 115 1.14 -7.76 -11.21
N PHE A 116 1.97 -7.96 -10.17
CA PHE A 116 2.15 -7.02 -9.06
C PHE A 116 3.58 -6.55 -8.85
N THR A 117 4.48 -6.79 -9.80
CA THR A 117 5.87 -6.29 -9.74
C THR A 117 5.90 -4.76 -9.57
N GLY A 118 5.06 -4.03 -10.30
CA GLY A 118 4.98 -2.57 -10.16
C GLY A 118 4.56 -2.12 -8.75
N ILE A 119 3.58 -2.80 -8.16
CA ILE A 119 3.11 -2.53 -6.78
C ILE A 119 4.23 -2.84 -5.78
N ALA A 120 4.90 -3.98 -5.94
CA ALA A 120 6.01 -4.37 -5.07
C ALA A 120 7.18 -3.39 -5.18
N LEU A 121 7.52 -2.92 -6.38
CA LEU A 121 8.54 -1.90 -6.58
C LEU A 121 8.16 -0.56 -5.96
N SER A 122 6.91 -0.12 -6.12
CA SER A 122 6.41 1.08 -5.44
C SER A 122 6.51 0.93 -3.93
N SER A 123 6.05 -0.17 -3.36
CA SER A 123 6.15 -0.43 -1.92
C SER A 123 7.59 -0.50 -1.42
N PHE A 124 8.50 -1.12 -2.19
CA PHE A 124 9.94 -1.12 -1.90
C PHE A 124 10.49 0.30 -1.80
N LEU A 125 10.24 1.14 -2.81
CA LEU A 125 10.70 2.54 -2.82
C LEU A 125 10.10 3.35 -1.67
N ILE A 126 8.84 3.10 -1.35
CA ILE A 126 8.16 3.75 -0.22
C ILE A 126 8.88 3.43 1.09
N VAL A 127 9.31 2.20 1.31
CA VAL A 127 10.04 1.82 2.52
C VAL A 127 11.45 2.42 2.54
N THR A 128 12.17 2.43 1.41
CA THR A 128 13.58 2.84 1.38
C THR A 128 13.80 4.35 1.24
N VAL A 129 12.97 5.09 0.51
CA VAL A 129 13.15 6.54 0.27
C VAL A 129 12.81 7.39 1.51
N TYR A 130 11.91 6.92 2.38
CA TYR A 130 11.59 7.68 3.60
C TYR A 130 12.73 7.71 4.59
N ASP A 131 13.47 6.60 4.68
CA ASP A 131 14.60 6.49 5.58
C ASP A 131 15.77 7.38 5.16
N VAL A 132 16.01 7.54 3.85
CA VAL A 132 17.01 8.50 3.34
C VAL A 132 16.72 9.93 3.84
N GLY A 133 15.44 10.26 4.11
CA GLY A 133 15.05 11.58 4.62
C GLY A 133 14.94 11.71 6.15
N HIS A 134 14.74 10.61 6.90
CA HIS A 134 14.38 10.65 8.32
C HIS A 134 15.22 9.73 9.23
N HIS A 135 16.12 8.92 8.67
CA HIS A 135 17.08 8.05 9.36
C HIS A 135 16.51 7.23 10.53
N THR A 136 15.25 6.76 10.44
CA THR A 136 14.57 6.03 11.52
C THR A 136 13.77 4.85 10.99
N ILE A 137 13.98 3.68 11.64
CA ILE A 137 13.26 2.42 11.36
C ILE A 137 11.77 2.58 11.60
N ASP A 138 11.40 3.39 12.59
CA ASP A 138 10.02 3.59 13.00
C ASP A 138 9.18 4.09 11.82
N GLY A 139 9.73 4.97 10.99
CA GLY A 139 9.07 5.46 9.79
C GLY A 139 8.76 4.38 8.75
N ALA A 140 9.71 3.47 8.51
CA ALA A 140 9.55 2.35 7.58
C ALA A 140 8.51 1.34 8.09
N LEU A 141 8.55 1.00 9.38
CA LEU A 141 7.59 0.07 10.00
C LEU A 141 6.18 0.67 10.06
N LEU A 142 6.06 1.95 10.41
CA LEU A 142 4.78 2.66 10.42
C LEU A 142 4.11 2.63 9.05
N ARG A 143 4.87 2.79 7.95
CA ARG A 143 4.32 2.71 6.59
C ARG A 143 3.72 1.35 6.26
N ILE A 144 4.34 0.26 6.70
CA ILE A 144 3.78 -1.09 6.54
C ILE A 144 2.44 -1.19 7.27
N VAL A 145 2.40 -0.69 8.51
CA VAL A 145 1.17 -0.63 9.32
C VAL A 145 0.10 0.21 8.62
N TYR A 146 0.46 1.33 8.00
CA TYR A 146 -0.49 2.22 7.32
C TYR A 146 -1.07 1.58 6.06
N CYS A 147 -0.24 0.90 5.27
CA CYS A 147 -0.70 0.11 4.13
C CYS A 147 -1.65 -1.01 4.59
N LEU A 148 -1.32 -1.72 5.69
CA LEU A 148 -2.19 -2.74 6.27
C LEU A 148 -3.55 -2.16 6.70
N ILE A 149 -3.56 -1.01 7.39
CA ILE A 149 -4.78 -0.31 7.78
C ILE A 149 -5.60 0.08 6.55
N GLY A 150 -4.97 0.61 5.50
CA GLY A 150 -5.63 0.94 4.23
C GLY A 150 -6.30 -0.29 3.59
N CYS A 151 -5.60 -1.43 3.53
CA CYS A 151 -6.18 -2.68 3.05
C CYS A 151 -7.36 -3.16 3.91
N LEU A 152 -7.27 -3.04 5.24
CA LEU A 152 -8.34 -3.43 6.16
C LEU A 152 -9.59 -2.55 5.98
N VAL A 153 -9.41 -1.23 5.86
CA VAL A 153 -10.52 -0.29 5.62
C VAL A 153 -11.22 -0.61 4.30
N ALA A 154 -10.46 -0.82 3.22
CA ALA A 154 -11.01 -1.22 1.93
C ALA A 154 -11.78 -2.55 2.01
N PHE A 155 -11.23 -3.55 2.71
CA PHE A 155 -11.88 -4.83 2.92
C PHE A 155 -13.22 -4.71 3.67
N LEU A 156 -13.25 -3.91 4.74
CA LEU A 156 -14.46 -3.69 5.52
C LEU A 156 -15.54 -3.00 4.69
N ILE A 157 -15.18 -1.95 3.95
CA ILE A 157 -16.13 -1.23 3.08
C ILE A 157 -16.67 -2.12 1.97
N GLU A 158 -15.83 -2.95 1.37
CA GLU A 158 -16.28 -3.93 0.38
C GLU A 158 -17.32 -4.89 0.99
N LYS A 159 -17.01 -5.46 2.15
CA LYS A 159 -17.92 -6.36 2.88
C LYS A 159 -19.25 -5.71 3.22
N PHE A 160 -19.23 -4.48 3.73
CA PHE A 160 -20.45 -3.74 4.07
C PHE A 160 -21.29 -3.44 2.81
N SER A 161 -20.64 -3.00 1.73
CA SER A 161 -21.32 -2.70 0.47
C SER A 161 -22.02 -3.94 -0.09
N LEU A 162 -21.34 -5.09 -0.09
CA LEU A 162 -21.92 -6.36 -0.54
C LEU A 162 -23.08 -6.82 0.35
N ALA A 163 -22.98 -6.66 1.68
CA ALA A 163 -24.06 -7.01 2.60
C ALA A 163 -25.32 -6.17 2.34
N ILE A 164 -25.16 -4.87 2.09
CA ILE A 164 -26.26 -3.97 1.71
C ILE A 164 -26.86 -4.42 0.38
N LEU A 165 -26.03 -4.64 -0.65
CA LEU A 165 -26.47 -5.10 -1.96
C LEU A 165 -27.28 -6.39 -1.90
N SER A 166 -26.81 -7.38 -1.14
CA SER A 166 -27.52 -8.67 -0.98
C SER A 166 -28.88 -8.53 -0.30
N LYS A 167 -29.02 -7.61 0.66
CA LYS A 167 -30.30 -7.35 1.32
C LYS A 167 -31.29 -6.70 0.35
N THR A 168 -30.82 -5.75 -0.43
CA THR A 168 -31.68 -5.04 -1.40
C THR A 168 -32.16 -5.95 -2.52
N SER A 169 -31.34 -6.91 -2.98
CA SER A 169 -31.76 -7.90 -4.00
C SER A 169 -32.78 -8.93 -3.50
N HIS A 170 -32.90 -9.13 -2.19
CA HIS A 170 -33.94 -9.99 -1.61
C HIS A 170 -35.28 -9.25 -1.38
N LEU A 171 -35.29 -7.93 -1.49
CA LEU A 171 -36.46 -7.06 -1.32
C LEU A 171 -37.09 -6.62 -2.66
N SER A 172 -36.47 -6.97 -3.78
CA SER A 172 -36.95 -6.71 -5.16
C SER A 172 -37.45 -7.99 -5.81
#